data_AF-A0A812KD69-F1
#
_entry.id   AF-A0A812KD69-F1
#
_cell.length_a   1.000
_cell.length_b   1.000
_cell.length_c   1.000
_cell.angle_alpha   90.00
_cell.angle_beta   90.00
_cell.angle_gamma   90.00
#
_symmetry.space_group_name_H-M   'P 1'
#
loop_
_entity.id
_entity.type
_entity.pdbx_description
1 polymer ?
#
loop_
_entity_poly.entity_id
_entity_poly.type
_entity_poly.pdbx_seq_one_letter_code
_entity_poly.pdbx_strand_id
1 'polypeptide(L)'
;MTYGAVLVLSEAALLTWELLAVREPGSYRLCRCLGSCSMITAAMPDGSPTPRSSEWTSTVTVRIRAVLHAALQSGHPNLVLGAWGCGAFGNPPREVAQLFCQQLASDDFRGAFDSVVFAIIDPKGDGNLRPFREVLQTLCEVVME
;
A
#
# COMPACT_ATOMS: atom_id res chain seq x y z
N MET A 1 7.92 26.31 9.13
CA MET A 1 7.38 25.08 8.51
C MET A 1 8.48 24.05 8.56
N THR A 2 8.47 23.20 9.58
CA THR A 2 9.40 22.09 9.71
C THR A 2 8.93 20.97 8.77
N TYR A 3 9.63 20.75 7.67
CA TYR A 3 9.53 19.50 6.92
C TYR A 3 10.08 18.39 7.81
N GLY A 4 9.24 17.82 8.66
CA GLY A 4 9.60 16.69 9.51
C GLY A 4 9.52 15.40 8.69
N ALA A 5 10.48 14.50 8.85
CA ALA A 5 10.31 13.09 8.55
C ALA A 5 9.98 12.39 9.88
N VAL A 6 8.82 11.73 10.02
CA VAL A 6 8.59 10.83 11.15
C VAL A 6 9.06 9.44 10.72
N LEU A 7 10.01 8.90 11.48
CA LEU A 7 10.50 7.55 11.33
C LEU A 7 9.68 6.65 12.26
N VAL A 8 8.91 5.71 11.71
CA VAL A 8 8.25 4.67 12.51
C VAL A 8 9.05 3.39 12.35
N LEU A 9 9.66 2.91 13.44
CA LEU A 9 10.38 1.63 13.50
C LEU A 9 9.54 0.65 14.33
N SER A 10 9.12 -0.47 13.76
CA SER A 10 9.95 -1.69 13.87
C SER A 10 10.42 -2.32 12.56
N GLU A 11 9.90 -1.96 11.38
CA GLU A 11 10.48 -2.32 10.06
C GLU A 11 10.16 -1.24 8.99
N ALA A 12 10.72 -0.04 9.23
CA ALA A 12 10.86 1.13 8.37
C ALA A 12 9.77 1.41 7.31
N ALA A 13 8.75 2.17 7.71
CA ALA A 13 7.98 3.02 6.81
C ALA A 13 8.42 4.48 6.99
N LEU A 14 8.76 5.17 5.89
CA LEU A 14 9.08 6.59 5.87
C LEU A 14 7.88 7.37 5.36
N LEU A 15 7.33 8.25 6.19
CA LEU A 15 6.29 9.19 5.78
C LEU A 15 6.94 10.51 5.34
N THR A 16 6.58 10.97 4.15
CA THR A 16 6.97 12.27 3.60
C THR A 16 5.72 13.08 3.28
N TRP A 17 5.64 14.31 3.75
CA TRP A 17 4.45 15.16 3.60
C TRP A 17 4.57 16.12 2.42
N GLU A 18 3.40 16.52 1.90
CA GLU A 18 3.23 17.65 0.99
C GLU A 18 4.11 17.61 -0.29
N LEU A 19 4.30 16.43 -0.86
CA LEU A 19 5.01 16.27 -2.11
C LEU A 19 4.16 16.78 -3.28
N LEU A 20 4.76 17.60 -4.13
CA LEU A 20 4.08 18.23 -5.27
C LEU A 20 4.09 17.32 -6.51
N ALA A 21 2.94 17.12 -7.13
CA ALA A 21 2.80 16.43 -8.41
C ALA A 21 3.05 17.40 -9.57
N VAL A 22 4.21 17.29 -10.23
CA VAL A 22 4.69 18.29 -11.22
C VAL A 22 4.94 17.73 -12.63
N ARG A 23 4.45 16.51 -12.93
CA ARG A 23 4.55 15.89 -14.26
C ARG A 23 3.19 15.53 -14.81
N GLU A 24 3.05 15.65 -16.13
CA GLU A 24 1.83 15.24 -16.84
C GLU A 24 1.59 13.73 -16.67
N PRO A 25 0.37 13.29 -16.32
CA PRO A 25 0.05 11.86 -16.25
C PRO A 25 0.37 11.15 -17.58
N GLY A 26 1.06 10.00 -17.50
CA GLY A 26 1.47 9.22 -18.68
C GLY A 26 2.67 9.79 -19.45
N SER A 27 3.34 10.81 -18.94
CA SER A 27 4.48 11.47 -19.58
C SER A 27 5.53 11.89 -18.55
N TYR A 28 6.73 12.20 -19.02
CA TYR A 28 7.78 12.82 -18.19
C TYR A 28 7.85 14.34 -18.35
N ARG A 29 6.96 14.97 -19.13
CA ARG A 29 6.94 16.43 -19.29
C ARG A 29 6.56 17.12 -17.98
N LEU A 30 7.27 18.20 -17.66
CA LEU A 30 6.93 19.06 -16.52
C LEU A 30 5.65 19.85 -16.81
N CYS A 31 4.82 20.03 -15.79
CA CYS A 31 3.61 20.84 -15.87
C CYS A 31 3.47 21.73 -14.62
N ARG A 32 2.42 22.56 -14.59
CA ARG A 32 2.01 23.22 -13.34
C ARG A 32 1.63 22.14 -12.31
N CYS A 33 1.82 22.46 -11.03
CA CYS A 33 1.49 21.56 -9.93
C CYS A 33 0.02 21.09 -10.05
N LEU A 34 -0.18 19.78 -10.04
CA LEU A 34 -1.50 19.13 -10.13
C LEU A 34 -2.14 18.92 -8.75
N GLY A 35 -1.39 19.19 -7.68
CA GLY A 35 -1.79 18.96 -6.29
C GLY A 35 -0.61 18.45 -5.46
N SER A 36 -0.87 18.22 -4.18
CA SER A 36 0.10 17.64 -3.25
C SER A 36 -0.42 16.33 -2.64
N CYS A 37 0.48 15.41 -2.31
CA CYS A 37 0.18 14.21 -1.55
C CYS A 37 1.25 13.94 -0.48
N SER A 38 0.88 13.21 0.56
CA SER A 38 1.86 12.55 1.41
C SER A 38 2.18 11.17 0.83
N MET A 39 3.45 10.76 0.92
CA MET A 39 3.92 9.47 0.44
C MET A 39 4.49 8.65 1.58
N ILE A 40 4.12 7.38 1.60
CA ILE A 40 4.68 6.38 2.51
C ILE A 40 5.62 5.50 1.69
N THR A 41 6.88 5.42 2.10
CA THR A 41 7.90 4.60 1.46
C THR A 41 8.29 3.46 2.38
N ALA A 42 8.11 2.23 1.91
CA ALA A 42 8.53 1.02 2.57
C ALA A 42 8.92 -0.04 1.52
N ALA A 43 9.74 -1.01 1.90
CA ALA A 43 10.16 -2.10 1.00
C ALA A 43 9.46 -3.42 1.36
N MET A 44 9.10 -4.22 0.35
CA MET A 44 8.67 -5.62 0.53
C MET A 44 9.87 -6.56 0.57
N PRO A 45 9.72 -7.81 1.06
CA PRO A 45 10.76 -8.83 0.93
C PRO A 45 11.14 -9.06 -0.54
N ASP A 46 12.43 -9.25 -0.80
CA ASP A 46 12.99 -9.55 -2.12
C ASP A 46 13.72 -10.89 -2.06
N GLY A 47 13.06 -11.95 -2.54
CA GLY A 47 13.59 -13.32 -2.55
C GLY A 47 13.70 -14.03 -1.19
N SER A 48 13.76 -13.30 -0.08
CA SER A 48 13.84 -13.86 1.29
C SER A 48 13.03 -13.02 2.29
N PRO A 49 12.24 -13.64 3.19
CA PRO A 49 11.98 -15.09 3.31
C PRO A 49 11.21 -15.64 2.09
N THR A 50 11.24 -16.96 1.89
CA THR A 50 10.58 -17.61 0.74
C THR A 50 9.09 -17.26 0.70
N PRO A 51 8.55 -16.76 -0.43
CA PRO A 51 7.13 -16.46 -0.54
C PRO A 51 6.21 -17.59 -0.08
N ARG A 52 5.14 -17.25 0.63
CA ARG A 52 4.16 -18.18 1.25
C ARG A 52 4.65 -18.99 2.44
N SER A 53 5.91 -18.85 2.85
CA SER A 53 6.36 -19.40 4.14
C SER A 53 5.70 -18.64 5.31
N SER A 54 5.65 -19.25 6.49
CA SER A 54 5.15 -18.59 7.70
C SER A 54 5.96 -17.34 8.07
N GLU A 55 7.28 -17.39 7.84
CA GLU A 55 8.18 -16.27 8.04
C GLU A 55 7.87 -15.13 7.07
N TRP A 56 7.73 -15.43 5.78
CA TRP A 56 7.33 -14.43 4.78
C TRP A 56 5.99 -13.78 5.12
N THR A 57 5.00 -14.57 5.49
CA THR A 57 3.68 -14.06 5.89
C THR A 57 3.79 -13.13 7.09
N SER A 58 4.61 -13.49 8.08
CA SER A 58 4.86 -12.65 9.27
C SER A 58 5.56 -11.34 8.89
N THR A 59 6.63 -11.40 8.10
CA THR A 59 7.37 -10.22 7.63
C THR A 59 6.49 -9.28 6.81
N VAL A 60 5.72 -9.80 5.86
CA VAL A 60 4.81 -8.98 5.04
C VAL A 60 3.72 -8.37 5.90
N THR A 61 3.16 -9.11 6.86
CA THR A 61 2.16 -8.59 7.80
C THR A 61 2.71 -7.42 8.60
N VAL A 62 3.90 -7.55 9.19
CA VAL A 62 4.55 -6.47 9.95
C VAL A 62 4.74 -5.23 9.08
N ARG A 63 5.18 -5.40 7.83
CA ARG A 63 5.42 -4.30 6.89
C ARG A 63 4.14 -3.62 6.41
N ILE A 64 3.08 -4.39 6.16
CA ILE A 64 1.74 -3.85 5.87
C ILE A 64 1.25 -3.02 7.05
N ARG A 65 1.35 -3.54 8.27
CA ARG A 65 0.94 -2.81 9.49
C ARG A 65 1.75 -1.53 9.68
N ALA A 66 3.06 -1.55 9.42
CA ALA A 66 3.89 -0.35 9.48
C ALA A 66 3.43 0.73 8.49
N VAL A 67 3.09 0.35 7.25
CA VAL A 67 2.51 1.26 6.24
C VAL A 67 1.16 1.82 6.69
N LEU A 68 0.27 0.98 7.20
CA LEU A 68 -1.06 1.41 7.65
C LEU A 68 -0.98 2.34 8.88
N HIS A 69 -0.10 2.05 9.84
CA HIS A 69 0.14 2.97 10.96
C HIS A 69 0.74 4.30 10.51
N ALA A 70 1.67 4.30 9.55
CA ALA A 70 2.18 5.53 8.96
C ALA A 70 1.06 6.32 8.26
N ALA A 71 0.13 5.63 7.59
CA ALA A 71 -1.04 6.27 6.99
C ALA A 71 -1.93 6.93 8.05
N LEU A 72 -2.22 6.26 9.18
CA LEU A 72 -2.96 6.87 10.29
C LEU A 72 -2.27 8.12 10.83
N GLN A 73 -0.94 8.06 11.02
CA GLN A 73 -0.16 9.20 11.50
C GLN A 73 -0.15 10.39 10.53
N SER A 74 -0.34 10.14 9.24
CA SER A 74 -0.44 11.20 8.25
C SER A 74 -1.70 12.05 8.38
N GLY A 75 -2.75 11.54 9.05
CA GLY A 75 -4.03 12.20 9.22
C GLY A 75 -4.89 12.28 7.95
N HIS A 76 -4.48 11.62 6.87
CA HIS A 76 -5.26 11.58 5.63
C HIS A 76 -6.38 10.54 5.73
N PRO A 77 -7.65 10.92 5.44
CA PRO A 77 -8.76 9.98 5.47
C PRO A 77 -8.78 9.03 4.26
N ASN A 78 -8.04 9.36 3.20
CA ASN A 78 -8.02 8.61 1.95
C ASN A 78 -6.64 8.01 1.69
N LEU A 79 -6.59 6.73 1.35
CA LEU A 79 -5.36 5.99 1.13
C LEU A 79 -5.34 5.36 -0.27
N VAL A 80 -4.25 5.58 -1.01
CA VAL A 80 -4.00 4.93 -2.29
C VAL A 80 -2.86 3.92 -2.13
N LEU A 81 -3.17 2.66 -2.40
CA LEU A 81 -2.27 1.51 -2.37
C LEU A 81 -2.12 0.90 -3.78
N GLY A 82 -1.41 -0.21 -3.88
CA GLY A 82 -1.29 -0.97 -5.12
C GLY A 82 -0.78 -2.39 -4.87
N ALA A 83 -0.35 -3.06 -5.94
CA ALA A 83 0.24 -4.40 -5.88
C ALA A 83 1.69 -4.37 -5.35
N TRP A 84 1.85 -3.92 -4.10
CA TRP A 84 3.14 -3.66 -3.47
C TRP A 84 3.99 -4.94 -3.41
N GLY A 85 5.21 -4.86 -3.95
CA GLY A 85 6.14 -6.00 -4.02
C GLY A 85 5.80 -7.09 -5.06
N CYS A 86 4.69 -6.98 -5.80
CA CYS A 86 4.22 -8.02 -6.73
C CYS A 86 4.79 -7.89 -8.15
N GLY A 87 5.77 -7.02 -8.35
CA GLY A 87 6.49 -6.82 -9.61
C GLY A 87 7.88 -7.45 -9.53
N ALA A 88 8.92 -6.61 -9.61
CA ALA A 88 10.32 -7.05 -9.59
C ALA A 88 10.68 -7.95 -8.38
N PHE A 89 10.06 -7.73 -7.22
CA PHE A 89 10.34 -8.51 -6.00
C PHE A 89 9.60 -9.86 -5.96
N GLY A 90 8.71 -10.13 -6.92
CA GLY A 90 8.09 -11.44 -7.08
C GLY A 90 7.15 -11.88 -5.95
N ASN A 91 6.64 -10.97 -5.12
CA ASN A 91 5.68 -11.33 -4.08
C ASN A 91 4.34 -11.77 -4.72
N PRO A 92 3.69 -12.82 -4.22
CA PRO A 92 2.52 -13.37 -4.86
C PRO A 92 1.27 -12.49 -4.62
N PRO A 93 0.60 -11.99 -5.67
CA PRO A 93 -0.36 -10.90 -5.57
C PRO A 93 -1.64 -11.25 -4.81
N ARG A 94 -2.12 -12.50 -4.91
CA ARG A 94 -3.32 -12.95 -4.20
C ARG A 94 -3.11 -12.92 -2.69
N GLU A 95 -1.97 -13.42 -2.22
CA GLU A 95 -1.61 -13.50 -0.82
C GLU A 95 -1.30 -12.11 -0.25
N VAL A 96 -0.62 -11.24 -1.01
CA VAL A 96 -0.42 -9.84 -0.61
C VAL A 96 -1.77 -9.12 -0.47
N ALA A 97 -2.70 -9.30 -1.41
CA ALA A 97 -4.05 -8.75 -1.31
C ALA A 97 -4.80 -9.27 -0.07
N GLN A 98 -4.70 -10.57 0.21
CA GLN A 98 -5.33 -11.19 1.39
C GLN A 98 -4.80 -10.60 2.69
N LEU A 99 -3.48 -10.42 2.80
CA LEU A 99 -2.86 -9.84 3.98
C LEU A 99 -3.26 -8.38 4.19
N PHE A 100 -3.36 -7.59 3.10
CA PHE A 100 -3.93 -6.24 3.20
C PHE A 100 -5.38 -6.25 3.69
N CYS A 101 -6.25 -7.10 3.13
CA CYS A 101 -7.65 -7.22 3.58
C CYS A 101 -7.73 -7.58 5.07
N GLN A 102 -6.94 -8.57 5.51
CA GLN A 102 -6.91 -9.00 6.91
C GLN A 102 -6.49 -7.88 7.86
N GLN A 103 -5.48 -7.09 7.48
CA GLN A 103 -5.05 -5.97 8.33
C GLN A 103 -6.06 -4.82 8.30
N LEU A 104 -6.61 -4.45 7.14
CA LEU A 104 -7.66 -3.43 7.06
C LEU A 104 -8.93 -3.82 7.85
N ALA A 105 -9.21 -5.13 7.97
CA ALA A 105 -10.30 -5.67 8.76
C ALA A 105 -10.03 -5.73 10.29
N SER A 106 -8.76 -5.66 10.69
CA SER A 106 -8.38 -5.79 12.10
C SER A 106 -8.82 -4.58 12.90
N ASP A 107 -8.97 -4.75 14.22
CA ASP A 107 -9.45 -3.70 15.12
C ASP A 107 -8.62 -2.41 15.08
N ASP A 108 -7.34 -2.48 14.71
CA ASP A 108 -6.45 -1.33 14.60
C ASP A 108 -6.80 -0.40 13.43
N PHE A 109 -7.41 -0.93 12.35
CA PHE A 109 -7.56 -0.22 11.07
C PHE A 109 -8.99 -0.23 10.53
N ARG A 110 -9.88 -1.05 11.08
CA ARG A 110 -11.28 -1.14 10.63
C ARG A 110 -11.98 0.21 10.79
N GLY A 111 -12.46 0.75 9.68
CA GLY A 111 -13.12 2.06 9.64
C GLY A 111 -12.19 3.25 9.88
N ALA A 112 -10.87 3.05 9.87
CA ALA A 112 -9.91 4.12 10.14
C ALA A 112 -9.62 5.04 8.93
N PHE A 113 -10.06 4.63 7.74
CA PHE A 113 -9.96 5.41 6.50
C PHE A 113 -11.35 5.51 5.86
N ASP A 114 -11.69 6.68 5.34
CA ASP A 114 -12.94 6.92 4.59
C ASP A 114 -12.92 6.17 3.25
N SER A 115 -11.74 6.08 2.62
CA SER A 115 -11.57 5.37 1.35
C SER A 115 -10.17 4.77 1.22
N VAL A 116 -10.12 3.50 0.79
CA VAL A 116 -8.87 2.82 0.42
C VAL A 116 -8.99 2.34 -1.02
N VAL A 117 -8.08 2.80 -1.88
CA VAL A 117 -8.06 2.47 -3.31
C VAL A 117 -6.80 1.68 -3.64
N PHE A 118 -6.94 0.52 -4.28
CA PHE A 118 -5.81 -0.22 -4.85
C PHE A 118 -5.62 0.15 -6.34
N ALA A 119 -4.75 1.14 -6.62
CA ALA A 119 -4.45 1.61 -7.96
C ALA A 119 -3.41 0.71 -8.65
N ILE A 120 -3.89 -0.30 -9.37
CA ILE A 120 -3.04 -1.30 -10.04
C ILE A 120 -3.04 -1.08 -11.55
N ILE A 121 -1.87 -0.72 -12.09
CA ILE A 121 -1.66 -0.54 -13.53
C ILE A 121 -1.38 -1.92 -14.15
N ASP A 122 -2.34 -2.44 -14.92
CA ASP A 122 -2.26 -3.75 -15.57
C ASP A 122 -2.85 -3.69 -16.99
N PRO A 123 -2.13 -3.09 -17.95
CA PRO A 123 -2.66 -2.84 -19.30
C PRO A 123 -2.91 -4.13 -20.10
N LYS A 124 -2.29 -5.24 -19.72
CA LYS A 124 -2.47 -6.55 -20.38
C LYS A 124 -3.56 -7.39 -19.71
N GLY A 125 -3.90 -7.10 -18.46
CA GLY A 125 -4.95 -7.79 -17.70
C GLY A 125 -4.58 -9.21 -17.26
N ASP A 126 -3.32 -9.61 -17.44
CA ASP A 126 -2.73 -10.88 -17.01
C ASP A 126 -1.79 -10.73 -15.81
N GLY A 127 -1.66 -9.51 -15.28
CA GLY A 127 -0.83 -9.20 -14.13
C GLY A 127 -1.60 -9.21 -12.80
N ASN A 128 -1.34 -8.18 -11.99
CA ASN A 128 -1.73 -8.15 -10.58
C ASN A 128 -3.19 -7.72 -10.35
N LEU A 129 -3.87 -7.15 -11.35
CA LEU A 129 -5.20 -6.56 -11.15
C LEU A 129 -6.25 -7.63 -10.83
N ARG A 130 -6.24 -8.75 -11.56
CA ARG A 130 -7.24 -9.82 -11.40
C ARG A 130 -7.17 -10.48 -10.01
N PRO A 131 -6.00 -10.94 -9.51
CA PRO A 131 -5.90 -11.50 -8.16
C PRO A 131 -6.37 -10.54 -7.06
N PHE A 132 -5.98 -9.26 -7.14
CA PHE A 132 -6.41 -8.24 -6.17
C PHE A 132 -7.92 -8.02 -6.21
N ARG A 133 -8.51 -7.89 -7.41
CA ARG A 133 -9.95 -7.71 -7.57
C ARG A 133 -10.74 -8.86 -6.95
N GLU A 134 -10.36 -10.10 -7.25
CA GLU A 134 -11.04 -11.29 -6.72
C GLU A 134 -11.02 -11.31 -5.18
N VAL A 135 -9.87 -11.02 -4.58
CA VAL A 135 -9.72 -11.00 -3.12
C VAL A 135 -10.50 -9.86 -2.48
N LEU A 136 -10.40 -8.64 -3.02
CA LEU A 136 -11.06 -7.46 -2.46
C LEU A 136 -12.58 -7.56 -2.56
N GLN A 137 -13.12 -8.09 -3.64
CA GLN A 137 -14.57 -8.32 -3.78
C GLN A 137 -15.07 -9.35 -2.77
N THR A 138 -14.36 -10.47 -2.60
CA THR A 138 -14.83 -11.55 -1.71
C THR A 138 -14.65 -11.22 -0.22
N LEU A 139 -13.60 -10.49 0.16
CA LEU A 139 -13.26 -10.29 1.58
C LEU A 139 -13.64 -8.91 2.12
N CYS A 140 -13.62 -7.83 1.34
CA CYS A 140 -13.97 -6.51 1.86
C CYS A 140 -15.49 -6.28 1.91
N GLU A 141 -16.29 -6.95 1.07
CA GLU A 141 -17.76 -6.95 1.22
C GLU A 141 -18.19 -7.59 2.55
N VAL A 142 -17.47 -8.61 3.02
CA VAL A 142 -17.78 -9.34 4.28
C VAL A 142 -17.30 -8.60 5.53
N VAL A 143 -16.37 -7.65 5.40
CA VAL A 143 -15.70 -6.97 6.54
C VAL A 143 -16.28 -5.58 6.83
N MET A 144 -17.01 -5.00 5.88
CA MET A 144 -17.60 -3.66 5.98
C MET A 144 -19.11 -3.68 6.31
N GLU A 145 -19.68 -4.86 6.60
CA GLU A 145 -20.98 -5.04 7.28
C GLU A 145 -20.79 -5.07 8.81
#